data_AF-A0A952FMG7-F1
#
_entry.id   AF-A0A952FMG7-F1
#
_cell.length_a   1.000
_cell.length_b   1.000
_cell.length_c   1.000
_cell.angle_alpha   90.00
_cell.angle_beta   90.00
_cell.angle_gamma   90.00
#
_symmetry.space_group_name_H-M   'P 1'
#
loop_
_entity.id
_entity.type
_entity.pdbx_description
1 polymer ?
#
loop_
_entity_poly.entity_id
_entity_poly.type
_entity_poly.pdbx_seq_one_letter_code
_entity_poly.pdbx_strand_id
1 'polypeptide(L)'
;MSDILEFLSAVYGPGWMTMLPHWGTNLVIGIYIVLLMSFAAYALVKARVTPLWSILLLVPPVAVIVIWAIAFIRWPRLDGPRPHVVHRG
;
A
#
# COMPACT_ATOMS: atom_id res chain seq x y z
N MET A 1 -20.87 7.96 -18.04
CA MET A 1 -20.56 7.12 -16.85
C MET A 1 -20.05 5.74 -17.29
N SER A 2 -20.58 5.18 -18.39
CA SER A 2 -20.06 4.01 -19.11
C SER A 2 -18.59 4.15 -19.52
N ASP A 3 -18.21 5.26 -20.16
CA ASP A 3 -16.90 5.40 -20.81
C ASP A 3 -15.73 5.39 -19.82
N ILE A 4 -15.98 5.93 -18.62
CA ILE A 4 -15.00 5.93 -17.52
C ILE A 4 -14.83 4.52 -16.97
N LEU A 5 -15.92 3.76 -16.82
CA LEU A 5 -15.86 2.37 -16.36
C LEU A 5 -15.18 1.48 -17.41
N GLU A 6 -15.44 1.72 -18.69
CA GLU A 6 -14.82 1.01 -19.80
C GLU A 6 -13.31 1.28 -19.83
N PHE A 7 -12.90 2.54 -19.73
CA PHE A 7 -11.49 2.93 -19.61
C PHE A 7 -10.81 2.33 -18.37
N LEU A 8 -11.44 2.42 -17.20
CA LEU A 8 -10.92 1.82 -15.98
C LEU A 8 -10.81 0.31 -16.08
N SER A 9 -11.77 -0.35 -16.73
CA SER A 9 -11.73 -1.80 -16.98
C SER A 9 -10.66 -2.20 -17.99
N ALA A 10 -10.37 -1.35 -18.98
CA ALA A 10 -9.31 -1.59 -19.95
C ALA A 10 -7.92 -1.45 -19.32
N VAL A 11 -7.76 -0.52 -18.36
CA VAL A 11 -6.48 -0.25 -17.69
C VAL A 11 -6.26 -1.15 -16.47
N TYR A 12 -7.28 -1.36 -15.64
CA TYR A 12 -7.17 -2.12 -14.38
C TYR A 12 -7.75 -3.54 -14.47
N GLY A 13 -8.47 -3.88 -15.53
CA GLY A 13 -8.98 -5.22 -15.75
C GLY A 13 -7.93 -6.17 -16.32
N PRO A 14 -8.17 -7.49 -16.23
CA PRO A 14 -7.22 -8.51 -16.65
C PRO A 14 -7.02 -8.60 -18.18
N GLY A 15 -7.82 -7.89 -18.98
CA GLY A 15 -7.83 -8.03 -20.43
C GLY A 15 -6.50 -7.72 -21.12
N TRP A 16 -5.74 -6.74 -20.62
CA TRP A 16 -4.41 -6.46 -21.16
C TRP A 16 -3.37 -7.49 -20.69
N MET A 17 -3.54 -8.06 -19.49
CA MET A 17 -2.64 -9.10 -18.96
C MET A 17 -2.71 -10.39 -19.78
N THR A 18 -3.86 -10.68 -20.39
CA THR A 18 -4.05 -11.83 -21.28
C THR A 18 -3.43 -11.64 -22.67
N MET A 19 -3.08 -10.41 -23.05
CA MET A 19 -2.40 -10.12 -24.32
C MET A 19 -0.87 -10.32 -24.22
N LEU A 20 -0.33 -10.41 -23.00
CA LEU A 20 1.09 -10.66 -22.79
C LEU A 20 1.41 -12.16 -22.96
N PRO A 21 2.63 -12.49 -23.45
CA PRO A 21 3.16 -13.84 -23.35
C PRO A 21 3.22 -14.30 -21.89
N HIS A 22 3.10 -15.60 -21.63
CA HIS A 22 3.06 -16.15 -20.26
C HIS A 22 4.20 -15.68 -19.35
N TRP A 23 5.41 -15.50 -19.89
CA TRP A 23 6.53 -14.98 -19.11
C TRP A 23 6.31 -13.53 -18.67
N GLY A 24 5.67 -12.70 -19.50
CA GLY A 24 5.34 -11.31 -19.21
C GLY A 24 4.26 -11.21 -18.14
N THR A 25 3.22 -12.06 -18.21
CA THR A 25 2.18 -12.15 -17.17
C THR A 25 2.80 -12.53 -15.82
N ASN A 26 3.67 -13.54 -15.79
CA ASN A 26 4.35 -13.97 -14.57
C ASN A 26 5.25 -12.87 -13.98
N LEU A 27 5.92 -12.09 -14.83
CA LEU A 27 6.77 -10.98 -14.42
C LEU A 27 5.95 -9.84 -13.79
N VAL A 28 4.82 -9.49 -14.39
CA VAL A 28 3.88 -8.49 -13.84
C VAL A 28 3.35 -8.93 -12.47
N ILE A 29 2.93 -10.20 -12.34
CA ILE A 29 2.48 -10.76 -11.06
C ILE A 29 3.62 -10.73 -10.03
N GLY A 30 4.84 -11.10 -10.43
CA GLY A 30 6.02 -11.07 -9.56
C GLY A 30 6.34 -9.67 -9.04
N ILE A 31 6.34 -8.66 -9.92
CA ILE A 31 6.53 -7.25 -9.54
C ILE A 31 5.45 -6.81 -8.55
N TYR A 32 4.20 -7.18 -8.82
CA TYR A 32 3.07 -6.84 -7.95
C TYR A 32 3.25 -7.42 -6.54
N ILE A 33 3.60 -8.71 -6.43
CA ILE A 33 3.84 -9.38 -5.13
C ILE A 33 4.99 -8.72 -4.37
N VAL A 34 6.12 -8.42 -5.04
CA VAL A 34 7.28 -7.80 -4.40
C VAL A 34 6.94 -6.40 -3.87
N LEU A 35 6.22 -5.59 -4.65
CA LEU A 35 5.78 -4.27 -4.21
C LEU A 35 4.83 -4.37 -3.02
N LEU A 36 3.87 -5.31 -3.06
CA LEU A 36 2.91 -5.54 -1.99
C LEU A 36 3.61 -5.92 -0.67
N MET A 37 4.56 -6.87 -0.73
CA MET A 37 5.35 -7.26 0.44
C MET A 37 6.23 -6.11 0.96
N SER A 38 6.80 -5.31 0.06
CA SER A 38 7.63 -4.15 0.43
C SER A 38 6.81 -3.09 1.18
N PHE A 39 5.59 -2.80 0.72
CA PHE A 39 4.67 -1.89 1.42
C PHE A 39 4.18 -2.48 2.76
N ALA A 40 3.89 -3.77 2.81
CA ALA A 40 3.50 -4.45 4.05
C ALA A 40 4.61 -4.42 5.11
N ALA A 41 5.87 -4.63 4.69
CA ALA A 41 7.05 -4.53 5.55
C ALA A 41 7.31 -3.08 6.01
N TYR A 42 7.22 -2.11 5.09
CA TYR A 42 7.34 -0.69 5.43
C TYR A 42 6.28 -0.25 6.45
N ALA A 43 5.03 -0.67 6.24
CA ALA A 43 3.95 -0.44 7.18
C ALA A 43 4.29 -1.07 8.54
N LEU A 44 4.74 -2.33 8.59
CA LEU A 44 5.10 -3.00 9.85
C LEU A 44 6.19 -2.24 10.63
N VAL A 45 7.25 -1.81 9.94
CA VAL A 45 8.41 -1.12 10.54
C VAL A 45 8.05 0.28 11.01
N LYS A 46 7.41 1.08 10.17
CA LYS A 46 7.11 2.49 10.48
C LYS A 46 5.96 2.62 11.48
N ALA A 47 5.03 1.68 11.46
CA ALA A 47 3.80 1.78 12.22
C ALA A 47 3.88 1.22 13.64
N ARG A 48 4.77 0.25 13.90
CA ARG A 48 4.63 -0.70 15.04
C ARG A 48 3.20 -1.24 15.16
N VAL A 49 2.45 -1.28 14.05
CA VAL A 49 1.08 -1.76 14.03
C VAL A 49 1.15 -3.28 14.03
N THR A 50 0.24 -3.90 14.78
CA THR A 50 0.21 -5.34 14.98
C THR A 50 0.23 -6.08 13.64
N PRO A 51 0.96 -7.21 13.54
CA PRO A 51 1.22 -7.93 12.27
C PRO A 51 -0.05 -8.29 11.48
N LEU A 52 -1.20 -8.33 12.17
CA LEU A 52 -2.52 -8.59 11.60
C LEU A 52 -2.97 -7.51 10.59
N TRP A 53 -2.62 -6.23 10.78
CA TRP A 53 -2.97 -5.17 9.82
C TRP A 53 -2.07 -5.15 8.58
N SER A 54 -0.80 -5.55 8.72
CA SER A 54 0.08 -5.71 7.57
C SER A 54 -0.38 -6.86 6.65
N ILE A 55 -1.08 -7.86 7.21
CA ILE A 55 -1.73 -8.93 6.42
C ILE A 55 -2.96 -8.41 5.65
N LEU A 56 -3.67 -7.38 6.13
CA LEU A 56 -4.78 -6.79 5.37
C LEU A 56 -4.31 -6.10 4.07
N LEU A 57 -3.03 -5.68 3.98
CA LEU A 57 -2.44 -5.19 2.73
C LEU A 57 -2.30 -6.28 1.66
N LEU A 58 -2.36 -7.56 2.02
CA LEU A 58 -2.30 -8.66 1.06
C LEU A 58 -3.61 -8.85 0.28
N VAL A 59 -4.72 -8.28 0.76
CA VAL A 59 -6.05 -8.39 0.12
C VAL A 59 -6.30 -7.12 -0.70
N PRO A 60 -6.35 -7.16 -2.05
CA PRO A 60 -6.33 -5.95 -2.89
C PRO A 60 -7.38 -4.87 -2.59
N PRO A 61 -8.68 -5.18 -2.37
CA PRO A 61 -9.66 -4.14 -2.03
C PRO A 61 -9.41 -3.54 -0.63
N VAL A 62 -8.85 -4.32 0.27
CA VAL A 62 -8.55 -3.92 1.64
C VAL A 62 -7.24 -3.11 1.70
N ALA A 63 -6.29 -3.40 0.81
CA ALA A 63 -5.03 -2.66 0.70
C ALA A 63 -5.28 -1.16 0.49
N VAL A 64 -6.23 -0.79 -0.37
CA VAL A 64 -6.61 0.62 -0.61
C VAL A 64 -7.14 1.27 0.67
N ILE A 65 -8.03 0.59 1.40
CA ILE A 65 -8.61 1.07 2.66
C ILE A 65 -7.53 1.23 3.75
N VAL A 66 -6.60 0.27 3.84
CA VAL A 66 -5.51 0.29 4.82
C VAL A 66 -4.50 1.38 4.50
N ILE A 67 -4.10 1.54 3.23
CA ILE A 67 -3.23 2.65 2.79
C ILE A 67 -3.90 3.99 3.11
N TRP A 68 -5.19 4.11 2.85
CA TRP A 68 -5.96 5.31 3.15
C TRP A 68 -6.01 5.59 4.66
N ALA A 69 -6.33 4.58 5.47
CA ALA A 69 -6.33 4.71 6.94
C ALA A 69 -4.93 5.10 7.47
N ILE A 70 -3.87 4.48 6.97
CA ILE A 70 -2.48 4.79 7.35
C ILE A 70 -2.08 6.22 6.95
N ALA A 71 -2.53 6.70 5.80
CA ALA A 71 -2.21 8.03 5.29
C ALA A 71 -2.94 9.14 6.05
N PHE A 72 -4.19 8.92 6.45
CA PHE A 72 -5.05 9.95 7.07
C PHE A 72 -5.12 9.89 8.60
N ILE A 73 -4.74 8.77 9.23
CA ILE A 73 -4.61 8.71 10.68
C ILE A 73 -3.34 9.46 11.10
N ARG A 74 -3.52 10.61 11.76
CA ARG A 74 -2.44 11.38 12.38
C ARG A 74 -1.80 10.54 13.48
N TRP A 75 -0.51 10.23 13.33
CA TRP A 75 0.21 9.31 14.20
C TRP A 75 0.34 9.88 15.61
N PRO A 76 -0.26 9.28 16.65
CA PRO A 76 -0.27 9.85 18.00
C PRO A 76 1.11 9.87 18.69
N ARG A 77 2.13 9.24 18.09
CA ARG A 77 3.47 9.07 18.70
C ARG A 77 4.62 9.74 17.94
N LEU A 78 4.40 10.25 16.73
CA LEU A 78 5.44 10.95 15.95
C LEU A 78 5.49 12.45 16.29
N ASP A 79 4.37 13.03 16.72
CA ASP A 79 4.26 14.40 17.20
C ASP A 79 4.24 14.48 18.75
N GLY A 80 5.05 13.66 19.43
CA GLY A 80 5.27 13.85 20.87
C GLY A 80 5.88 15.23 21.14
N PRO A 81 5.58 15.89 22.29
CA PRO A 81 6.15 17.20 22.60
C PRO A 81 7.66 17.18 22.41
N ARG A 82 8.19 17.98 21.47
CA ARG A 82 9.63 18.11 21.28
C ARG A 82 10.22 18.52 22.64
N PRO A 83 11.19 17.76 23.19
CA PRO A 83 11.84 18.18 24.43
C PRO A 83 12.42 19.57 24.20
N HIS A 84 11.94 20.54 24.95
CA HIS A 84 12.59 21.85 25.00
C HIS A 84 13.95 21.59 25.64
N VAL A 85 15.00 21.63 24.83
CA VAL A 85 16.37 21.48 25.30
C VAL A 85 16.66 22.71 26.16
N VAL A 86 16.48 22.58 27.47
CA VAL A 86 16.87 23.61 28.43
C VAL A 86 18.39 23.55 28.52
N HIS A 87 19.06 24.43 27.78
CA HIS A 87 20.46 24.73 28.05
C HIS A 87 20.54 25.40 29.42
N ARG A 88 20.88 24.63 30.46
CA ARG A 88 21.32 25.21 31.74
C ARG A 88 22.76 25.69 31.55
N GLY A 89 22.94 27.00 31.57
CA GLY A 89 24.21 27.66 31.88
C GLY A 89 24.43 27.73 33.38
#